data_AF-A0A536GIV9-F1
#
_entry.id   AF-A0A536GIV9-F1
#
_cell.length_a   1.000
_cell.length_b   1.000
_cell.length_c   1.000
_cell.angle_alpha   90.00
_cell.angle_beta   90.00
_cell.angle_gamma   90.00
#
_symmetry.space_group_name_H-M   'P 1'
#
loop_
_entity.id
_entity.type
_entity.pdbx_description
1 polymer ?
#
loop_
_entity_poly.entity_id
_entity_poly.type
_entity_poly.pdbx_seq_one_letter_code
_entity_poly.pdbx_strand_id
1 'polypeptide(L)'
;MRDLFLDMNGGNFASDFKSAPIERLDPPAAERLQEISAAMLVVVGDHDVPPVFDSVELLMEKVPHARKAVIHDAAHLPNLEHPDEFNRIVLEFLQS
;
A
#
# COMPACT_ATOMS: atom_id res chain seq x y z
N MET A 1 20.50 -19.00 3.51
CA MET A 1 19.08 -18.72 3.22
C MET A 1 18.83 -17.21 3.11
N ARG A 2 19.30 -16.39 4.07
CA ARG A 2 19.31 -14.92 3.97
C ARG A 2 20.01 -14.40 2.70
N ASP A 3 21.21 -14.92 2.40
CA ASP A 3 21.97 -14.47 1.23
C ASP A 3 21.26 -14.85 -0.08
N LEU A 4 20.65 -16.04 -0.14
CA LEU A 4 19.88 -16.49 -1.30
C LEU A 4 18.59 -15.66 -1.51
N PHE A 5 17.90 -15.29 -0.43
CA PHE A 5 16.74 -14.38 -0.49
C PHE A 5 17.15 -12.99 -1.01
N LEU A 6 18.28 -12.47 -0.56
CA LEU A 6 18.83 -11.19 -1.01
C LEU A 6 19.37 -11.26 -2.45
N ASP A 7 19.92 -12.38 -2.89
CA ASP A 7 20.35 -12.54 -4.28
C ASP A 7 19.16 -12.65 -5.25
N MET A 8 18.10 -13.37 -4.84
CA MET A 8 16.90 -13.56 -5.67
C MET A 8 16.00 -12.32 -5.73
N ASN A 9 15.90 -11.57 -4.63
CA ASN A 9 14.98 -10.43 -4.51
C ASN A 9 15.70 -9.08 -4.38
N GLY A 10 17.01 -9.04 -4.16
CA GLY A 10 17.77 -7.80 -3.93
C GLY A 10 17.75 -6.85 -5.13
N GLY A 11 17.64 -7.38 -6.36
CA GLY A 11 17.38 -6.58 -7.56
C GLY A 11 15.99 -5.93 -7.59
N ASN A 12 14.97 -6.59 -7.01
CA ASN A 12 13.63 -6.03 -6.84
C ASN A 12 13.58 -5.02 -5.68
N PHE A 13 14.34 -5.21 -4.60
CA PHE A 13 14.47 -4.20 -3.54
C PHE A 13 15.34 -3.01 -3.97
N ALA A 14 16.27 -3.22 -4.90
CA ALA A 14 17.04 -2.19 -5.56
C ALA A 14 16.38 -1.70 -6.86
N SER A 15 15.10 -2.02 -7.09
CA SER A 15 14.37 -1.55 -8.25
C SER A 15 14.45 -0.04 -8.37
N ASP A 16 14.51 0.41 -9.61
CA ASP A 16 14.97 1.68 -10.17
C ASP A 16 14.31 2.99 -9.66
N PHE A 17 13.69 3.01 -8.47
CA PHE A 17 13.11 4.21 -7.86
C PHE A 17 14.12 5.36 -7.70
N LYS A 18 15.43 5.06 -7.68
CA LYS A 18 16.48 6.09 -7.64
C LYS A 18 16.72 6.77 -8.98
N SER A 19 16.48 6.11 -10.10
CA SER A 19 16.72 6.64 -11.45
C SER A 19 15.43 7.05 -12.17
N ALA A 20 14.28 6.56 -11.69
CA ALA A 20 12.98 7.03 -12.12
C ALA A 20 12.92 8.55 -11.94
N PRO A 21 12.51 9.33 -12.95
CA PRO A 21 12.35 10.76 -12.80
C PRO A 21 11.29 11.02 -11.72
N ILE A 22 11.75 11.42 -10.54
CA ILE A 22 10.86 11.87 -9.46
C ILE A 22 10.47 13.30 -9.83
N GLU A 23 9.37 13.46 -10.55
CA GLU A 23 8.70 14.75 -10.62
C GLU A 23 8.20 15.06 -9.21
N ARG A 24 8.94 15.91 -8.50
CA ARG A 24 8.52 16.39 -7.19
C ARG A 24 7.37 17.36 -7.41
N LEU A 25 6.17 16.91 -7.08
CA LEU A 25 4.98 17.76 -7.09
C LEU A 25 5.15 18.91 -6.09
N ASP A 26 4.66 20.09 -6.47
CA ASP A 26 4.57 21.26 -5.61
C ASP A 26 3.10 21.73 -5.53
N PRO A 27 2.42 21.56 -4.38
CA PRO A 27 2.92 20.94 -3.17
C PRO A 27 2.99 19.40 -3.30
N PRO A 28 3.78 18.71 -2.44
CA PRO A 28 3.84 17.25 -2.41
C PRO A 28 2.46 16.59 -2.29
N ALA A 29 2.26 15.42 -2.91
CA ALA A 29 0.96 14.72 -2.86
C ALA A 29 0.46 14.43 -1.44
N ALA A 30 1.38 14.14 -0.51
CA ALA A 30 1.06 13.93 0.90
C ALA A 30 0.40 15.15 1.58
N GLU A 31 0.65 16.36 1.08
CA GLU A 31 0.07 17.62 1.60
C GLU A 31 -1.30 17.94 0.97
N ARG A 32 -1.75 17.11 0.04
CA ARG A 32 -2.99 17.30 -0.75
C ARG A 32 -3.98 16.15 -0.57
N LEU A 33 -3.74 15.23 0.37
CA LEU A 33 -4.59 14.06 0.60
C LEU A 33 -6.04 14.44 0.92
N GLN A 34 -6.26 15.58 1.56
CA GLN A 34 -7.59 16.15 1.85
C GLN A 34 -8.39 16.51 0.60
N GLU A 35 -7.75 16.68 -0.56
CA GLU A 35 -8.42 16.97 -1.83
C GLU A 35 -9.12 15.75 -2.43
N ILE A 36 -8.82 14.55 -1.92
CA ILE A 36 -9.43 13.30 -2.39
C ILE A 36 -10.87 13.22 -1.91
N SER A 37 -11.81 13.41 -2.83
CA SER A 37 -13.26 13.35 -2.60
C SER A 37 -13.87 11.99 -2.95
N ALA A 38 -13.17 11.15 -3.71
CA ALA A 38 -13.62 9.80 -4.03
C ALA A 38 -13.59 8.91 -2.79
N ALA A 39 -14.48 7.92 -2.73
CA ALA A 39 -14.37 6.85 -1.75
C ALA A 39 -13.02 6.14 -1.93
N MET A 40 -12.31 5.88 -0.82
CA MET A 40 -10.99 5.25 -0.84
C MET A 40 -10.98 4.03 0.07
N LEU A 41 -10.45 2.92 -0.46
CA LEU A 41 -10.15 1.71 0.29
C LEU A 41 -8.65 1.48 0.29
N VAL A 42 -8.07 1.31 1.48
CA VAL A 42 -6.70 0.86 1.69
C VAL A 42 -6.75 -0.58 2.20
N VAL A 43 -6.09 -1.50 1.50
CA VAL A 43 -5.96 -2.91 1.89
C VAL A 43 -4.51 -3.16 2.28
N VAL A 44 -4.27 -3.69 3.47
CA VAL A 44 -2.91 -3.90 4.01
C VAL A 44 -2.81 -5.26 4.71
N GLY A 45 -1.66 -5.92 4.59
CA GLY A 45 -1.35 -7.12 5.36
C GLY A 45 -0.85 -6.78 6.77
N ASP A 46 -1.18 -7.59 7.79
CA ASP A 46 -0.76 -7.35 9.18
C ASP A 46 0.73 -7.64 9.46
N HIS A 47 1.43 -8.30 8.53
CA HIS A 47 2.86 -8.58 8.59
C HIS A 47 3.71 -7.69 7.68
N ASP A 48 3.16 -6.59 7.15
CA ASP A 48 3.93 -5.62 6.35
C ASP A 48 4.94 -4.83 7.21
N VAL A 49 5.74 -3.98 6.57
CA VAL A 49 6.84 -3.24 7.21
C VAL A 49 6.36 -1.91 7.82
N PRO A 50 7.02 -1.40 8.90
CA PRO A 50 6.60 -0.17 9.58
C PRO A 50 6.32 1.05 8.68
N PRO A 51 7.15 1.36 7.65
CA PRO A 51 6.87 2.48 6.75
C PRO A 51 5.53 2.38 5.99
N VAL A 52 5.04 1.16 5.76
CA VAL A 52 3.71 0.95 5.16
C VAL A 52 2.64 1.32 6.16
N PHE A 53 2.76 0.90 7.43
CA PHE A 53 1.80 1.27 8.47
C PHE A 53 1.76 2.79 8.70
N ASP A 54 2.91 3.47 8.73
CA ASP A 54 2.98 4.93 8.81
C ASP A 54 2.21 5.60 7.65
N SER A 55 2.33 5.05 6.44
CA SER A 55 1.61 5.56 5.26
C SER A 55 0.11 5.30 5.35
N VAL A 56 -0.30 4.13 5.85
CA VAL A 56 -1.71 3.78 6.07
C VAL A 56 -2.33 4.70 7.11
N GLU A 57 -1.63 4.97 8.21
CA GLU A 57 -2.08 5.91 9.25
C GLU A 57 -2.26 7.32 8.70
N LEU A 58 -1.28 7.81 7.94
CA LEU A 58 -1.37 9.12 7.27
C LEU A 58 -2.59 9.21 6.34
N LEU A 59 -2.85 8.17 5.53
CA LEU A 59 -4.00 8.12 4.64
C LEU A 59 -5.32 8.14 5.42
N MET A 60 -5.43 7.35 6.49
CA MET A 60 -6.63 7.31 7.33
C MET A 60 -6.87 8.63 8.08
N GLU A 61 -5.80 9.37 8.43
CA GLU A 61 -5.92 10.68 9.09
C GLU A 61 -6.35 11.78 8.12
N LYS A 62 -5.79 11.79 6.89
CA LYS A 62 -5.90 12.94 5.99
C LYS A 62 -6.98 12.81 4.90
N VAL A 63 -7.38 11.60 4.51
CA VAL A 63 -8.36 11.39 3.45
C VAL A 63 -9.78 11.25 4.06
N PRO A 64 -10.73 12.17 3.78
CA PRO A 64 -12.03 12.21 4.49
C PRO A 64 -12.91 10.96 4.40
N HIS A 65 -12.78 10.20 3.30
CA HIS A 65 -13.63 9.04 2.99
C HIS A 65 -12.82 7.74 2.89
N ALA A 66 -11.70 7.68 3.59
CA ALA A 66 -10.84 6.51 3.62
C ALA A 66 -11.41 5.42 4.52
N ARG A 67 -11.31 4.18 4.04
CA ARG A 67 -11.57 2.97 4.82
C ARG A 67 -10.34 2.08 4.74
N LYS A 68 -10.06 1.34 5.81
CA LYS A 68 -8.98 0.35 5.86
C LYS A 68 -9.55 -1.05 6.02
N ALA A 69 -9.03 -2.00 5.26
CA ALA A 69 -9.18 -3.42 5.50
C ALA A 69 -7.80 -4.03 5.78
N VAL A 70 -7.74 -4.90 6.79
CA VAL A 70 -6.53 -5.64 7.14
C VAL A 70 -6.75 -7.10 6.75
N ILE A 71 -5.83 -7.65 5.97
CA ILE A 71 -5.79 -9.09 5.67
C ILE A 71 -4.79 -9.72 6.63
N HIS A 72 -5.26 -10.68 7.42
CA HIS A 72 -4.44 -11.36 8.41
C HIS A 72 -3.54 -12.42 7.77
N ASP A 73 -2.39 -12.67 8.37
CA ASP A 73 -1.39 -13.62 7.86
C ASP A 73 -0.86 -13.24 6.46
N ALA A 74 -0.78 -11.94 6.19
CA ALA A 74 -0.33 -11.39 4.92
C ALA A 74 0.73 -10.29 5.13
N ALA A 75 1.75 -10.28 4.27
CA ALA A 75 2.76 -9.22 4.25
C ALA A 75 2.48 -8.23 3.11
N HIS A 76 3.49 -7.95 2.29
CA HIS A 76 3.48 -6.85 1.33
C HIS A 76 2.57 -7.09 0.11
N LEU A 77 2.15 -8.34 -0.15
CA LEU A 77 1.39 -8.71 -1.34
C LEU A 77 0.10 -9.43 -0.94
N PRO A 78 -0.79 -8.78 -0.17
CA PRO A 78 -1.99 -9.44 0.36
C PRO A 78 -2.93 -9.95 -0.73
N ASN A 79 -2.87 -9.37 -1.94
CA ASN A 79 -3.60 -9.83 -3.12
C ASN A 79 -3.08 -11.16 -3.70
N LEU A 80 -1.82 -11.52 -3.46
CA LEU A 80 -1.23 -12.79 -3.88
C LEU A 80 -1.24 -13.82 -2.75
N GLU A 81 -1.08 -13.36 -1.52
CA GLU A 81 -1.04 -14.23 -0.33
C GLU A 81 -2.44 -14.75 0.01
N HIS A 82 -3.48 -13.90 -0.06
CA HIS A 82 -4.88 -14.26 0.21
C HIS A 82 -5.82 -13.72 -0.88
N PRO A 83 -5.75 -14.26 -2.11
CA PRO A 83 -6.46 -13.71 -3.26
C PRO A 83 -7.99 -13.69 -3.09
N ASP A 84 -8.57 -14.72 -2.46
CA ASP A 84 -10.03 -14.82 -2.28
C ASP A 84 -10.54 -13.74 -1.31
N GLU A 85 -9.83 -13.50 -0.21
CA GLU A 85 -10.18 -12.46 0.75
C GLU A 85 -9.99 -11.06 0.16
N PHE A 86 -8.86 -10.83 -0.52
CA PHE A 86 -8.60 -9.58 -1.22
C PHE A 86 -9.69 -9.26 -2.24
N ASN A 87 -10.02 -10.24 -3.11
CA ASN A 87 -11.06 -10.07 -4.13
C ASN A 87 -12.41 -9.78 -3.50
N ARG A 88 -12.78 -10.48 -2.43
CA ARG A 88 -14.04 -10.21 -1.70
C ARG A 88 -14.10 -8.77 -1.20
N ILE A 89 -13.06 -8.30 -0.50
CA ILE A 89 -12.99 -6.94 0.05
C ILE A 89 -13.11 -5.88 -1.06
N VAL A 90 -12.39 -6.06 -2.18
CA VAL A 90 -12.43 -5.13 -3.31
C VAL A 90 -13.80 -5.12 -3.98
N LEU A 91 -14.40 -6.29 -4.21
CA LEU A 91 -15.72 -6.40 -4.85
C LEU A 91 -16.83 -5.80 -3.96
N GLU A 92 -16.78 -6.03 -2.64
CA GLU A 92 -17.71 -5.41 -1.69
C GLU A 92 -17.60 -3.87 -1.72
N PHE A 93 -16.39 -3.33 -1.81
CA PHE A 93 -16.17 -1.88 -1.93
C PHE A 93 -16.73 -1.30 -3.23
N LEU A 94 -16.55 -1.99 -4.36
CA LEU A 94 -17.04 -1.54 -5.67
C LEU A 94 -18.56 -1.58 -5.81
N GLN A 95 -19.25 -2.33 -4.93
CA GLN A 95 -20.71 -2.41 -4.89
C GLN A 95 -21.34 -1.40 -3.91
N SER A 96 -20.52 -0.62 -3.18
CA SER A 96 -20.96 0.30 -2.12
C SER A 96 -21.20 1.74 -2.54
#